data_AF-A0A371GR90-F1
#
_entry.id   AF-A0A371GR90-F1
#
_cell.length_a   1.000
_cell.length_b   1.000
_cell.length_c   1.000
_cell.angle_alpha   90.00
_cell.angle_beta   90.00
_cell.angle_gamma   90.00
#
_symmetry.space_group_name_H-M   'P 1'
#
loop_
_entity.id
_entity.type
_entity.pdbx_description
1 polymer ?
#
loop_
_entity_poly.entity_id
_entity_poly.type
_entity_poly.pdbx_seq_one_letter_code
_entity_poly.pdbx_strand_id
1 'polypeptide(L)'
;MVLQVKTPTNEAARIPEDYIKMKAFPFSLDGAAKDWLYLQPVLFNTRGDMKHMFLEKFFPTSRIATIRKEICVIRQHFGETLHEY
;
A
#
# COMPACT_ATOMS: atom_id res chain seq x y z
N MET A 1 -19.28 -38.89 34.43
CA MET A 1 -18.67 -38.66 33.11
C MET A 1 -19.44 -37.53 32.43
N VAL A 2 -18.94 -36.30 32.51
CA VAL A 2 -19.53 -35.20 31.73
C VAL A 2 -18.82 -35.21 30.39
N LEU A 3 -19.54 -35.56 29.32
CA LEU A 3 -19.05 -35.43 27.95
C LEU A 3 -18.86 -33.94 27.67
N GLN A 4 -17.61 -33.49 27.75
CA GLN A 4 -17.21 -32.20 27.17
C GLN A 4 -17.39 -32.33 25.66
N VAL A 5 -18.47 -31.77 25.12
CA VAL A 5 -18.59 -31.51 23.70
C VAL A 5 -17.56 -30.45 23.37
N LYS A 6 -16.33 -30.88 23.08
CA LYS A 6 -15.33 -30.03 22.46
C LYS A 6 -15.81 -29.82 21.03
N THR A 7 -16.46 -28.68 20.80
CA THR A 7 -16.72 -28.22 19.44
C THR A 7 -15.41 -28.31 18.67
N PRO A 8 -15.36 -29.02 17.52
CA PRO A 8 -14.21 -28.89 16.65
C PRO A 8 -14.28 -27.45 16.16
N THR A 9 -13.48 -26.58 16.77
CA THR A 9 -13.15 -25.29 16.16
C THR A 9 -12.52 -25.66 14.84
N ASN A 10 -13.35 -25.60 13.82
CA ASN A 10 -13.00 -25.68 12.43
C ASN A 10 -11.85 -24.72 12.17
N GLU A 11 -10.62 -25.23 12.22
CA GLU A 11 -9.54 -24.78 11.36
C GLU A 11 -9.95 -25.05 9.91
N ALA A 12 -11.04 -24.43 9.47
CA ALA A 12 -11.28 -24.20 8.06
C ALA A 12 -10.11 -23.34 7.64
N ALA A 13 -9.21 -23.90 6.83
CA ALA A 13 -8.04 -23.26 6.24
C ALA A 13 -8.30 -21.77 6.00
N ARG A 14 -7.95 -20.94 6.99
CA ARG A 14 -8.27 -19.52 6.97
C ARG A 14 -7.33 -18.96 5.93
N ILE A 15 -7.87 -18.55 4.79
CA ILE A 15 -7.08 -17.93 3.73
C ILE A 15 -6.15 -16.90 4.41
N PRO A 16 -4.82 -17.02 4.24
CA PRO A 16 -3.89 -16.13 4.90
C PRO A 16 -4.27 -14.69 4.64
N GLU A 17 -4.31 -13.84 5.66
CA GLU A 17 -4.74 -12.45 5.50
C GLU A 17 -3.94 -11.71 4.41
N ASP A 18 -2.67 -12.07 4.27
CA ASP A 18 -1.79 -11.51 3.25
C ASP A 18 -2.22 -11.88 1.84
N TYR A 19 -2.76 -13.09 1.66
CA TYR A 19 -3.36 -13.50 0.38
C TYR A 19 -4.62 -12.69 0.08
N ILE A 20 -5.48 -12.47 1.08
CA ILE A 20 -6.67 -11.63 0.94
C ILE A 20 -6.27 -10.19 0.58
N LYS A 21 -5.33 -9.60 1.31
CA LYS A 21 -4.82 -8.24 1.06
C LYS A 21 -4.19 -8.11 -0.33
N MET A 22 -3.43 -9.11 -0.76
CA MET A 22 -2.83 -9.15 -2.10
C MET A 22 -3.90 -9.19 -3.20
N LYS A 23 -4.96 -9.98 -3.03
CA LYS A 23 -6.09 -10.04 -3.97
C LYS A 23 -6.99 -8.79 -3.91
N ALA A 24 -7.07 -8.14 -2.76
CA ALA A 24 -7.85 -6.92 -2.58
C ALA A 24 -7.15 -5.64 -3.08
N PHE A 25 -5.81 -5.64 -3.14
CA PHE A 25 -5.01 -4.46 -3.51
C PHE A 25 -5.40 -3.81 -4.86
N PRO A 26 -5.63 -4.56 -5.97
CA PRO A 26 -6.06 -3.97 -7.24
C PRO A 26 -7.35 -3.14 -7.15
N PHE A 27 -8.22 -3.42 -6.17
CA PHE A 27 -9.48 -2.68 -5.98
C PHE A 27 -9.29 -1.34 -5.26
N SER A 28 -8.14 -1.12 -4.61
CA SER A 28 -7.78 0.16 -4.01
C SER A 28 -7.10 1.13 -4.99
N LEU A 29 -6.76 0.65 -6.19
CA LEU A 29 -6.05 1.43 -7.21
C LEU A 29 -7.03 1.93 -8.27
N ASP A 30 -6.66 3.06 -8.90
CA ASP A 30 -7.36 3.62 -10.03
C ASP A 30 -6.39 4.13 -11.11
N GLY A 31 -6.91 4.32 -12.33
CA GLY A 31 -6.19 4.82 -13.49
C GLY A 31 -4.86 4.09 -13.74
N ALA A 32 -3.80 4.88 -13.98
CA ALA A 32 -2.49 4.37 -14.36
C ALA A 32 -1.86 3.39 -13.34
N ALA A 33 -2.21 3.50 -12.06
CA ALA A 33 -1.71 2.58 -11.02
C ALA A 33 -2.34 1.19 -11.16
N LYS A 34 -3.64 1.16 -11.43
CA LYS A 34 -4.39 -0.07 -11.67
C LYS A 34 -3.93 -0.73 -12.97
N ASP A 35 -3.81 0.03 -14.05
CA ASP A 35 -3.35 -0.45 -15.36
C ASP A 35 -1.94 -1.07 -15.27
N TRP A 36 -1.02 -0.39 -14.59
CA TRP A 36 0.33 -0.91 -14.35
C TRP A 36 0.32 -2.25 -13.61
N LEU A 37 -0.52 -2.40 -12.58
CA LEU A 37 -0.59 -3.63 -11.79
C LEU A 37 -1.09 -4.82 -12.64
N TYR A 38 -2.06 -4.58 -13.53
CA TYR A 38 -2.57 -5.60 -14.47
C TYR A 38 -1.53 -6.02 -15.53
N LEU A 39 -0.55 -5.17 -15.84
CA LEU A 39 0.54 -5.49 -16.78
C LEU A 39 1.70 -6.26 -16.13
N GLN A 40 1.71 -6.44 -14.80
CA GLN A 40 2.80 -7.07 -14.06
C GLN A 40 2.38 -8.31 -13.24
N PRO A 41 1.45 -9.18 -13.69
CA PRO A 41 0.82 -10.18 -12.82
C PRO A 41 1.77 -11.28 -12.31
N VAL A 42 2.89 -11.53 -12.99
CA VAL A 42 3.85 -12.60 -12.66
C VAL A 42 4.89 -12.18 -11.61
N LEU A 43 5.07 -10.87 -11.39
CA LEU A 43 6.17 -10.35 -10.57
C LEU A 43 5.83 -10.27 -9.07
N PHE A 44 4.57 -10.47 -8.69
CA PHE A 44 4.09 -10.27 -7.33
C PHE A 44 3.79 -11.62 -6.64
N ASN A 45 4.85 -12.36 -6.29
CA ASN A 45 4.71 -13.65 -5.62
C ASN A 45 4.52 -13.51 -4.10
N THR A 46 4.93 -12.39 -3.51
CA THR A 46 4.70 -12.08 -2.10
C THR A 46 4.06 -10.70 -1.91
N ARG A 47 3.38 -10.52 -0.77
CA ARG A 47 2.88 -9.20 -0.35
C ARG A 47 4.02 -8.17 -0.22
N GLY A 48 5.22 -8.63 0.15
CA GLY A 48 6.42 -7.80 0.24
C GLY A 48 6.82 -7.23 -1.12
N ASP A 49 6.93 -8.10 -2.12
CA ASP A 49 7.32 -7.73 -3.49
C ASP A 49 6.33 -6.73 -4.09
N MET A 50 5.03 -7.00 -3.93
CA MET A 50 3.97 -6.12 -4.43
C MET A 50 4.07 -4.71 -3.83
N LYS A 51 4.29 -4.61 -2.51
CA LYS A 51 4.48 -3.32 -1.84
C LYS A 51 5.76 -2.62 -2.31
N HIS A 52 6.87 -3.35 -2.37
CA HIS A 52 8.17 -2.79 -2.75
C HIS A 52 8.12 -2.20 -4.17
N MET A 53 7.68 -2.98 -5.14
CA MET A 53 7.59 -2.56 -6.54
C MET A 53 6.62 -1.40 -6.74
N PHE A 54 5.47 -1.40 -6.05
CA PHE A 54 4.53 -0.29 -6.11
C PHE A 54 5.16 1.01 -5.59
N LEU A 55 5.82 0.97 -4.44
CA LEU A 55 6.49 2.13 -3.87
C LEU A 55 7.64 2.62 -4.77
N GLU A 56 8.44 1.71 -5.30
CA GLU A 56 9.52 2.06 -6.22
C GLU A 56 9.01 2.75 -7.49
N LYS A 57 7.90 2.25 -8.05
CA LYS A 57 7.31 2.78 -9.29
C LYS A 57 6.67 4.17 -9.11
N PHE A 58 5.87 4.36 -8.06
CA PHE A 58 5.05 5.56 -7.90
C PHE A 58 5.62 6.58 -6.91
N PHE A 59 6.44 6.13 -5.96
CA PHE A 59 7.04 6.92 -4.90
C PHE A 59 8.57 6.76 -4.87
N PRO A 60 9.28 6.98 -5.99
CA PRO A 60 10.72 6.77 -6.04
C PRO A 60 11.44 7.71 -5.07
N THR A 61 12.51 7.21 -4.45
CA THR A 61 13.31 7.95 -3.46
C THR A 61 13.80 9.29 -3.99
N SER A 62 14.16 9.36 -5.29
CA SER A 62 14.60 10.60 -5.94
C SER A 62 13.51 11.67 -5.91
N ARG A 63 12.26 11.31 -6.25
CA ARG A 63 11.13 12.24 -6.21
C ARG A 63 10.81 12.68 -4.79
N ILE A 64 10.85 11.75 -3.83
CA ILE A 64 10.67 12.07 -2.41
C ILE A 64 11.76 13.05 -1.93
N ALA A 65 13.01 12.82 -2.31
CA ALA A 65 14.13 13.69 -1.94
C ALA A 65 13.99 15.09 -2.55
N THR A 66 13.59 15.19 -3.82
CA THR A 66 13.32 16.47 -4.49
C THR A 66 12.19 17.24 -3.80
N ILE A 67 11.04 16.60 -3.56
CA ILE A 67 9.91 17.24 -2.87
C ILE A 67 10.32 17.70 -1.47
N ARG A 68 11.07 16.88 -0.71
CA ARG A 68 11.59 17.29 0.61
C ARG A 68 12.48 18.51 0.51
N LYS A 69 13.37 18.56 -0.48
CA LYS A 69 14.26 19.70 -0.71
C LYS A 69 13.46 20.95 -1.05
N GLU A 70 12.48 20.83 -1.94
CA GLU A 70 11.57 21.92 -2.31
C GLU A 70 10.83 22.45 -1.09
N ILE A 71 10.22 21.58 -0.28
CA ILE A 71 9.53 21.98 0.95
C ILE A 71 10.47 22.67 1.94
N CYS A 72 11.70 22.16 2.13
CA CYS A 72 12.68 22.77 3.04
C CYS A 72 13.10 24.18 2.61
N VAL A 73 12.94 24.55 1.34
CA VAL A 73 13.30 25.90 0.85
C VAL A 73 12.11 26.84 0.76
N ILE A 74 10.88 26.36 1.00
CA ILE A 74 9.69 27.23 1.05
C ILE A 74 9.85 28.21 2.22
N ARG A 75 9.60 29.48 1.95
CA ARG A 75 9.62 30.57 2.92
C ARG A 75 8.40 31.43 2.72
N GLN A 76 7.77 31.84 3.82
CA GLN A 76 6.61 32.71 3.77
C GLN A 76 7.02 34.05 3.19
N HIS A 77 6.30 34.49 2.15
CA HIS A 77 6.55 35.78 1.53
C HIS A 77 6.03 36.92 2.42
N PHE A 78 6.70 38.08 2.38
CA PHE A 78 6.24 39.26 3.11
C PHE A 78 4.89 39.71 2.56
N GLY A 79 3.82 39.58 3.37
CA GLY A 79 2.43 39.87 2.98
C GLY A 79 1.58 38.64 2.66
N GLU A 80 2.16 37.43 2.62
CA GLU A 80 1.41 36.17 2.51
C GLU A 80 0.70 35.86 3.83
N THR A 81 -0.62 35.63 3.78
CA THR A 81 -1.37 35.28 4.99
C THR A 81 -1.04 33.86 5.42
N LEU A 82 -1.25 33.52 6.71
CA LEU A 82 -1.09 32.15 7.20
C LEU A 82 -2.03 31.15 6.51
N HIS A 83 -3.11 31.62 5.88
CA HIS A 83 -4.04 30.77 5.13
C HIS A 83 -3.49 30.40 3.74
N GLU A 84 -2.63 31.26 3.17
CA GLU A 84 -2.07 31.10 1.83
C GLU A 84 -0.71 30.39 1.84
N TYR A 85 0.00 30.43 2.98
CA TYR A 85 1.27 29.74 3.22
C TYR A 85 1.10 28.21 3.35
#